data_AF-A0A016WMJ0-F1
#
_entry.id   AF-A0A016WMJ0-F1
#
_cell.length_a   1.000
_cell.length_b   1.000
_cell.length_c   1.000
_cell.angle_alpha   90.00
_cell.angle_beta   90.00
_cell.angle_gamma   90.00
#
_symmetry.space_group_name_H-M   'P 1'
#
loop_
_entity.id
_entity.type
_entity.pdbx_description
1 polymer ?
#
loop_
_entity_poly.entity_id
_entity_poly.type
_entity_poly.pdbx_seq_one_letter_code
_entity_poly.pdbx_strand_id
1 'polypeptide(L)'
;MVEEQPSLFGPDNLHFFDPCLTPIARMRADRIRNEKIRERFGIAPIADKLRETRLRWYGHVLRANEDTICKVGLDLGVPGKRPKGRPKQRWLDTLHADLKHVGVHPNEAHDRVKWRQKIRKADPATKRD
;
A
#
# COMPACT_ATOMS: atom_id res chain seq x y z
N MET A 1 -14.22 63.95 39.88
CA MET A 1 -13.08 63.19 39.34
C MET A 1 -13.66 62.00 38.61
N VAL A 2 -13.78 62.11 37.29
CA VAL A 2 -14.04 60.96 36.41
C VAL A 2 -12.85 60.96 35.46
N GLU A 3 -11.89 60.07 35.71
CA GLU A 3 -10.77 59.84 34.80
C GLU A 3 -11.32 59.11 33.56
N GLU A 4 -11.20 59.74 32.40
CA GLU A 4 -11.37 59.05 31.12
C GLU A 4 -10.19 58.09 30.92
N GLN A 5 -10.49 56.79 30.83
CA GLN A 5 -9.53 55.77 30.44
C GLN A 5 -9.35 55.82 28.91
N PRO A 6 -8.12 55.91 28.37
CA PRO A 6 -7.92 55.95 26.92
C PRO A 6 -8.22 54.60 26.28
N SER A 7 -8.94 54.63 25.16
CA SER A 7 -9.39 53.48 24.39
C SER A 7 -8.20 52.64 23.86
N LEU A 8 -8.11 51.38 24.28
CA LEU A 8 -7.10 50.41 23.84
C LEU A 8 -7.36 49.78 22.45
N PHE A 9 -7.98 50.50 21.52
CA PHE A 9 -8.30 49.98 20.18
C PHE A 9 -7.70 50.86 19.09
N GLY A 10 -6.38 50.75 18.91
CA GLY A 10 -5.66 51.18 17.71
C GLY A 10 -5.33 49.98 16.80
N PRO A 11 -5.27 50.16 15.47
CA PRO A 11 -5.18 49.08 14.48
C PRO A 11 -3.80 48.40 14.35
N ASP A 12 -2.85 48.70 15.22
CA ASP A 12 -1.44 48.35 15.02
C ASP A 12 -0.90 47.38 16.07
N ASN A 13 -1.52 46.21 16.22
CA ASN A 13 -0.88 45.10 16.93
C ASN A 13 -0.95 43.82 16.11
N LEU A 14 0.21 43.48 15.54
CA LEU A 14 0.58 42.29 14.79
C LEU A 14 0.48 40.98 15.61
N HIS A 15 -0.53 40.83 16.46
CA HIS A 15 -0.87 39.60 17.17
C HIS A 15 -2.08 38.89 16.52
N PHE A 16 -2.21 39.03 15.20
CA PHE A 16 -3.01 38.14 14.36
C PHE A 16 -2.29 36.77 14.23
N PHE A 17 -2.00 36.14 15.37
CA PHE A 17 -1.70 34.72 15.38
C PHE A 17 -3.05 34.03 15.34
N ASP A 18 -3.56 33.79 14.13
CA ASP A 18 -4.81 33.07 13.89
C ASP A 18 -4.89 31.82 14.78
N PRO A 19 -5.71 31.81 15.86
CA PRO A 19 -5.91 30.61 16.68
C PRO A 19 -6.69 29.54 15.91
N CYS A 20 -7.16 29.90 14.72
CA CYS A 20 -8.08 29.16 13.87
C CYS A 20 -7.37 28.40 12.75
N LEU A 21 -6.05 28.16 12.83
CA LEU A 21 -5.47 27.01 12.13
C LEU A 21 -6.18 25.75 12.66
N THR A 22 -7.31 25.43 12.04
CA THR A 22 -8.17 24.31 12.39
C THR A 22 -7.31 23.06 12.53
N PRO A 23 -7.66 22.11 13.42
CA PRO A 23 -6.89 20.86 13.57
C PRO A 23 -6.62 20.18 12.22
N ILE A 24 -7.56 20.31 11.28
CA ILE A 24 -7.45 19.80 9.90
C ILE A 24 -6.35 20.51 9.10
N ALA A 25 -6.24 21.84 9.18
CA ALA A 25 -5.19 22.59 8.50
C ALA A 25 -3.79 22.24 9.04
N ARG A 26 -3.66 22.10 10.37
CA ARG A 26 -2.42 21.66 11.02
C ARG A 26 -2.04 20.22 10.63
N MET A 27 -2.96 19.27 10.71
CA MET A 27 -2.75 17.89 10.23
C MET A 27 -2.38 17.81 8.74
N ARG A 28 -2.90 18.72 7.91
CA ARG A 28 -2.56 18.80 6.48
C ARG A 28 -1.16 19.33 6.24
N ALA A 29 -0.72 20.32 7.03
CA ALA A 29 0.65 20.83 6.99
C ALA A 29 1.67 19.77 7.44
N ASP A 30 1.29 18.95 8.44
CA ASP A 30 2.11 17.84 8.95
C ASP A 30 2.04 16.57 8.06
N ARG A 31 1.33 16.61 6.93
CA ARG A 31 1.12 15.42 6.08
C ARG A 31 2.37 15.06 5.28
N ILE A 32 3.13 14.11 5.81
CA ILE A 32 4.24 13.48 5.09
C ILE A 32 3.70 12.48 4.07
N ARG A 33 4.23 12.50 2.83
CA ARG A 33 3.90 11.49 1.80
C ARG A 33 4.49 10.13 2.18
N ASN A 34 3.75 9.06 1.93
CA ASN A 34 4.20 7.70 2.19
C ASN A 34 5.51 7.34 1.45
N GLU A 35 5.84 7.99 0.33
CA GLU A 35 7.16 7.82 -0.32
C GLU A 35 8.29 8.28 0.60
N LYS A 36 8.19 9.45 1.23
CA LYS A 36 9.23 10.00 2.11
C LYS A 36 9.46 9.14 3.35
N ILE A 37 8.40 8.55 3.90
CA ILE A 37 8.51 7.62 5.03
C ILE A 37 9.28 6.37 4.58
N ARG A 38 8.90 5.79 3.44
CA ARG A 38 9.55 4.60 2.88
C ARG A 38 11.03 4.84 2.56
N GLU A 39 11.36 6.01 2.02
CA GLU A 39 12.74 6.43 1.75
C GLU A 39 13.57 6.48 3.03
N ARG A 40 13.08 7.14 4.08
CA ARG A 40 13.79 7.25 5.37
C ARG A 40 14.09 5.91 6.03
N PHE A 41 13.15 4.98 5.96
CA PHE A 41 13.30 3.66 6.58
C PHE A 41 13.83 2.59 5.61
N GLY A 42 14.04 2.94 4.33
CA GLY A 42 14.42 2.00 3.28
C GLY A 42 13.41 0.86 3.10
N ILE A 43 12.11 1.11 3.20
CA ILE A 43 11.06 0.07 3.13
C ILE A 43 10.48 0.01 1.71
N ALA A 44 10.39 -1.19 1.14
CA ALA A 44 9.77 -1.35 -0.17
C ALA A 44 8.26 -1.04 -0.14
N PRO A 45 7.66 -0.66 -1.28
CA PRO A 45 6.22 -0.44 -1.36
C PRO A 45 5.44 -1.68 -0.90
N ILE A 46 4.41 -1.47 -0.06
CA ILE A 46 3.58 -2.58 0.44
C ILE A 46 2.93 -3.38 -0.71
N ALA A 47 2.59 -2.72 -1.82
CA ALA A 47 2.05 -3.38 -3.00
C ALA A 47 3.00 -4.45 -3.55
N ASP A 48 4.32 -4.21 -3.50
CA ASP A 48 5.34 -5.14 -3.96
C ASP A 48 5.50 -6.33 -3.01
N LYS A 49 5.45 -6.10 -1.69
CA LYS A 49 5.46 -7.17 -0.69
C LYS A 49 4.21 -8.05 -0.75
N LEU A 50 3.05 -7.43 -0.97
CA LEU A 50 1.79 -8.15 -1.17
C LEU A 50 1.88 -9.01 -2.43
N ARG A 51 2.39 -8.47 -3.54
CA ARG A 51 2.62 -9.21 -4.78
C ARG A 51 3.54 -10.40 -4.57
N GLU A 52 4.69 -10.19 -3.91
CA GLU A 52 5.63 -11.26 -3.58
C GLU A 52 4.94 -12.37 -2.79
N THR A 53 4.15 -12.01 -1.76
CA THR A 53 3.45 -12.98 -0.91
C THR A 53 2.43 -13.79 -1.71
N ARG A 54 1.65 -13.14 -2.58
CA ARG A 54 0.68 -13.81 -3.46
C ARG A 54 1.35 -14.80 -4.39
N LEU A 55 2.43 -14.39 -5.08
CA LEU A 55 3.17 -15.25 -5.99
C LEU A 55 3.94 -16.36 -5.26
N ARG A 56 4.38 -16.11 -4.02
CA ARG A 56 5.00 -17.15 -3.19
C ARG A 56 4.01 -18.25 -2.84
N TRP A 57 2.80 -17.88 -2.43
CA TRP A 57 1.71 -18.83 -2.17
C TRP A 57 1.31 -19.56 -3.46
N TYR A 58 1.11 -18.85 -4.56
CA TYR A 58 0.71 -19.47 -5.83
C TYR A 58 1.75 -20.47 -6.35
N GLY A 59 3.03 -20.13 -6.30
CA GLY A 59 4.08 -21.08 -6.65
C GLY A 59 4.08 -22.32 -5.74
N HIS A 60 3.72 -22.18 -4.46
CA HIS A 60 3.54 -23.34 -3.57
C HIS A 60 2.39 -24.23 -4.03
N VAL A 61 1.24 -23.64 -4.39
CA VAL A 61 0.09 -24.38 -4.93
C VAL A 61 0.43 -25.10 -6.24
N LEU A 62 1.15 -24.46 -7.16
CA LEU A 62 1.54 -25.08 -8.44
C LEU A 62 2.44 -26.31 -8.28
N ARG A 63 3.21 -26.38 -7.19
CA ARG A 63 4.09 -27.52 -6.89
C ARG A 63 3.43 -28.57 -5.99
N ALA A 64 2.24 -28.29 -5.47
CA ALA A 64 1.50 -29.23 -4.66
C ALA A 64 0.88 -30.32 -5.56
N ASN A 65 0.62 -31.49 -4.98
CA ASN A 65 -0.08 -32.56 -5.70
C ASN A 65 -1.52 -32.13 -6.03
N GLU A 66 -2.10 -32.76 -7.05
CA GLU A 66 -3.42 -32.38 -7.56
C GLU A 66 -4.54 -32.52 -6.52
N ASP A 67 -4.42 -33.53 -5.64
CA ASP A 67 -5.41 -33.84 -4.62
C ASP A 67 -5.37 -32.88 -3.40
N THR A 68 -4.41 -31.96 -3.37
CA THR A 68 -4.32 -31.02 -2.24
C THR A 68 -5.46 -30.01 -2.27
N ILE A 69 -6.03 -29.73 -1.10
CA ILE A 69 -7.14 -28.77 -0.95
C ILE A 69 -6.81 -27.41 -1.57
N CYS A 70 -5.56 -26.96 -1.47
CA CYS A 70 -5.11 -25.70 -2.06
C CYS A 70 -5.22 -25.68 -3.59
N LYS A 71 -4.91 -26.80 -4.27
CA LYS A 71 -4.98 -26.93 -5.71
C LYS A 71 -6.44 -27.03 -6.18
N VAL A 72 -7.22 -27.91 -5.54
CA VAL A 72 -8.66 -28.04 -5.78
C VAL A 72 -9.38 -26.69 -5.59
N GLY A 73 -9.08 -25.96 -4.52
CA GLY A 73 -9.68 -24.67 -4.24
C GLY A 73 -9.26 -23.56 -5.22
N LEU A 74 -8.05 -23.64 -5.79
CA LEU A 74 -7.57 -22.73 -6.83
C LEU A 74 -8.36 -22.92 -8.14
N ASP A 75 -8.62 -24.18 -8.50
CA ASP A 75 -9.29 -24.57 -9.74
C ASP A 75 -10.82 -24.52 -9.65
N LEU A 76 -11.36 -24.43 -8.43
CA LEU A 76 -12.80 -24.34 -8.17
C LEU A 76 -13.41 -23.05 -8.75
N GLY A 77 -14.05 -23.19 -9.91
CA GLY A 77 -14.92 -22.16 -10.48
C GLY A 77 -16.34 -22.28 -9.93
N VAL A 78 -16.80 -21.29 -9.16
CA VAL A 78 -18.22 -21.22 -8.75
C VAL A 78 -19.05 -20.59 -9.88
N PRO A 79 -20.00 -21.31 -10.48
CA PRO A 79 -20.87 -20.76 -11.52
C PRO A 79 -21.85 -19.75 -10.92
N GLY A 80 -22.20 -18.71 -11.70
CA GLY A 80 -23.22 -17.72 -11.31
C GLY A 80 -22.85 -16.27 -11.63
N LYS A 81 -23.86 -15.40 -11.65
CA LYS A 81 -23.68 -13.94 -11.82
C LYS A 81 -23.41 -13.30 -10.46
N ARG A 82 -22.42 -12.41 -10.39
CA ARG A 82 -22.12 -11.68 -9.15
C ARG A 82 -23.19 -10.61 -8.86
N PRO A 83 -23.56 -10.41 -7.58
CA PRO A 83 -24.44 -9.32 -7.18
C PRO A 83 -23.77 -7.95 -7.40
N LYS A 84 -24.58 -6.91 -7.61
CA LYS A 84 -24.10 -5.52 -7.70
C LYS A 84 -23.56 -5.06 -6.34
N GLY A 85 -22.46 -4.28 -6.36
CA GLY A 85 -21.92 -3.58 -5.18
C GLY A 85 -20.48 -3.95 -4.80
N ARG A 86 -20.04 -5.21 -5.02
CA ARG A 86 -18.65 -5.63 -4.72
C ARG A 86 -17.71 -5.33 -5.91
N PRO A 87 -16.42 -4.98 -5.67
CA PRO A 87 -15.42 -4.93 -6.74
C PRO A 87 -15.43 -6.21 -7.58
N LYS A 88 -15.41 -6.04 -8.91
CA LYS A 88 -15.49 -7.15 -9.87
C LYS A 88 -14.19 -8.00 -9.93
N GLN A 89 -13.09 -7.47 -9.39
CA GLN A 89 -11.76 -8.08 -9.44
C GLN A 89 -11.72 -9.39 -8.65
N ARG A 90 -11.36 -10.48 -9.32
CA ARG A 90 -11.11 -11.78 -8.69
C ARG A 90 -9.69 -11.86 -8.17
N TRP A 91 -9.48 -12.81 -7.26
CA TRP A 91 -8.14 -13.22 -6.85
C TRP A 91 -7.28 -13.62 -8.07
N LEU A 92 -7.80 -14.49 -8.94
CA LEU A 92 -7.10 -14.93 -10.15
C LEU A 92 -6.78 -13.77 -11.11
N ASP A 93 -7.66 -12.78 -11.24
CA ASP A 93 -7.39 -11.60 -12.07
C ASP A 93 -6.19 -10.81 -11.53
N THR A 94 -6.13 -10.66 -10.21
CA THR A 94 -5.01 -10.00 -9.51
C THR A 94 -3.72 -10.80 -9.70
N LEU A 95 -3.80 -12.12 -9.56
CA LEU A 95 -2.68 -13.03 -9.74
C LEU A 95 -2.12 -12.96 -11.17
N HIS A 96 -2.97 -12.95 -12.19
CA HIS A 96 -2.54 -12.80 -13.59
C HIS A 96 -1.88 -11.44 -13.83
N ALA A 97 -2.43 -10.37 -13.25
CA ALA A 97 -1.82 -9.05 -13.32
C ALA A 97 -0.43 -9.03 -12.65
N ASP A 98 -0.26 -9.74 -11.52
CA ASP A 98 1.02 -9.86 -10.84
C ASP A 98 2.05 -10.67 -11.64
N LEU A 99 1.64 -11.81 -12.21
CA LEU A 99 2.49 -12.61 -13.10
C LEU A 99 2.96 -11.79 -14.31
N LYS A 100 2.05 -11.01 -14.91
CA LYS A 100 2.36 -10.08 -16.00
C LYS A 100 3.31 -8.97 -15.55
N HIS A 101 3.10 -8.42 -14.36
CA HIS A 101 3.94 -7.36 -13.81
C HIS A 101 5.38 -7.82 -13.56
N VAL A 102 5.57 -9.06 -13.09
CA VAL A 102 6.91 -9.63 -12.84
C VAL A 102 7.50 -10.29 -14.10
N GLY A 103 6.68 -10.62 -15.09
CA GLY A 103 7.13 -11.29 -16.33
C GLY A 103 7.52 -12.75 -16.08
N VAL A 104 6.72 -13.47 -15.29
CA VAL A 104 6.96 -14.87 -14.94
C VAL A 104 5.84 -15.74 -15.47
N HIS A 105 6.19 -16.85 -16.12
CA HIS A 105 5.21 -17.85 -16.51
C HIS A 105 4.97 -18.86 -15.37
N PRO A 106 3.73 -19.31 -15.11
CA PRO A 106 3.41 -20.30 -14.08
C PRO A 106 4.30 -21.55 -14.09
N ASN A 107 4.64 -22.09 -15.26
CA ASN A 107 5.51 -23.27 -15.40
C ASN A 107 6.91 -23.09 -14.79
N GLU A 108 7.38 -21.85 -14.65
CA GLU A 108 8.67 -21.56 -14.01
C GLU A 108 8.63 -21.80 -12.49
N ALA A 109 7.45 -22.02 -11.90
CA ALA A 109 7.31 -22.29 -10.47
C ALA A 109 8.00 -23.58 -10.02
N HIS A 110 8.24 -24.56 -10.90
CA HIS A 110 8.94 -25.79 -10.53
C HIS A 110 10.42 -25.55 -10.19
N ASP A 111 11.06 -24.57 -10.85
CA ASP A 111 12.37 -24.10 -10.45
C ASP A 111 12.24 -23.12 -9.28
N ARG A 112 12.48 -23.63 -8.07
CA ARG A 112 12.35 -22.84 -6.83
C ARG A 112 13.31 -21.65 -6.77
N VAL A 113 14.51 -21.79 -7.33
CA VAL A 113 15.55 -20.76 -7.27
C VAL A 113 15.16 -19.64 -8.21
N LYS A 114 14.86 -19.97 -9.47
CA LYS A 114 14.41 -19.01 -10.48
C LYS A 114 13.13 -18.30 -10.07
N TRP A 115 12.14 -19.04 -9.54
CA TRP A 115 10.90 -18.47 -9.04
C TRP A 115 11.17 -17.44 -7.94
N ARG A 116 11.92 -17.83 -6.89
CA ARG A 116 12.24 -16.95 -5.75
C ARG A 116 12.98 -15.70 -6.21
N GLN A 117 13.96 -15.83 -7.10
CA GLN A 117 14.74 -14.70 -7.61
C GLN A 117 13.85 -13.69 -8.34
N LYS A 118 12.93 -14.16 -9.19
CA LYS A 118 12.05 -13.26 -9.94
C LYS A 118 10.98 -12.57 -9.08
N ILE A 119 10.38 -13.28 -8.13
CA ILE A 119 9.27 -12.73 -7.34
C ILE A 119 9.72 -11.83 -6.18
N ARG A 120 10.95 -12.03 -5.67
CA ARG A 120 11.43 -11.35 -4.47
C ARG A 120 11.55 -9.85 -4.70
N LYS A 121 11.02 -9.07 -3.77
CA LYS A 121 11.17 -7.60 -3.73
C LYS A 121 11.89 -7.24 -2.44
N ALA A 122 13.21 -7.02 -2.58
CA ALA A 122 14.04 -6.58 -1.48
C ALA A 122 13.67 -5.16 -1.06
N ASP A 123 13.82 -4.89 0.23
CA ASP A 123 13.78 -3.53 0.74
C ASP A 123 14.97 -2.76 0.16
N PRO A 124 14.78 -1.52 -0.34
CA PRO A 124 15.86 -0.76 -0.92
C PRO A 124 16.96 -0.54 0.13
N ALA A 125 18.22 -0.68 -0.28
CA ALA A 125 19.34 -0.44 0.62
C ALA A 125 19.27 1.02 1.12
N THR A 126 19.27 1.19 2.45
CA THR A 126 19.46 2.50 3.05
C THR A 126 20.88 2.96 2.74
N LYS A 127 21.03 4.12 2.10
CA LYS A 127 22.32 4.81 2.12
C LYS A 127 22.51 5.28 3.56
N ARG A 128 23.42 4.63 4.28
CA ARG A 128 23.94 5.18 5.54
C ARG A 128 24.83 6.36 5.16
N ASP A 129 24.47 7.54 5.63
CA ASP A 129 25.35 8.71 5.59
C ASP A 129 26.55 8.52 6.53
#